data_AF-A0A1E3IGN8-F1
#
_entry.id   AF-A0A1E3IGN8-F1
#
_cell.length_a   1.000
_cell.length_b   1.000
_cell.length_c   1.000
_cell.angle_alpha   90.00
_cell.angle_beta   90.00
_cell.angle_gamma   90.00
#
_symmetry.space_group_name_H-M   'P 1'
#
loop_
_entity.id
_entity.type
_entity.pdbx_description
1 polymer ?
#
loop_
_entity_poly.entity_id
_entity_poly.type
_entity_poly.pdbx_seq_one_letter_code
_entity_poly.pdbx_strand_id
1 'polypeptide(L)'
;MAPLLTEEESAIDPYAILGLDVDATAKDVQKAYRKKSLLYHPDKNPAPEAIATFRQVSLAVGILKDQNKKSYLDTRLEDDRKKKARYAEMDKKRKKMVDDLVEREEQAKKARVEQQHRRRQEAEEESIKDAGKRMLEEAQKKAMAAAAATVAPSPAPTPSTEKAASNGESGPDITPECLTLIFILPSTSTVSQPQLLKSLTTSYGAVNHLILPDPLPSTPAILVEGTKKKKTKSRKAVVEFAKGNWGGCYSCCRDVEDGKVGKLGVEGVKVKWAVGEAPSWVAWAETQLPSRRKPSDATAASFSFPLPSPSSAATPPSFTSAPVFSPSTSMADLLASHAKERSSKDDVRRRREEAESMTLSRMRMMEREKLEAEIKRQEEED
;
A
#
# COMPACT_ATOMS: atom_id res chain seq x y z
N MET A 1 35.33 -42.07 13.43
CA MET A 1 36.19 -41.22 12.57
C MET A 1 36.76 -40.14 13.45
N ALA A 2 38.08 -39.93 13.41
CA ALA A 2 38.68 -38.81 14.14
C ALA A 2 38.14 -37.48 13.56
N PRO A 3 37.78 -36.50 14.39
CA PRO A 3 37.33 -35.20 13.90
C PRO A 3 38.46 -34.51 13.12
N LEU A 4 38.12 -33.97 11.94
CA LEU A 4 39.10 -33.33 11.04
C LEU A 4 39.66 -32.01 11.61
N LEU A 5 38.88 -31.34 12.45
CA LEU A 5 39.29 -30.18 13.23
C LEU A 5 39.24 -30.53 14.71
N THR A 6 40.15 -29.98 15.49
CA THR A 6 40.05 -30.02 16.95
C THR A 6 38.90 -29.14 17.44
N GLU A 7 38.45 -29.35 18.67
CA GLU A 7 37.39 -28.53 19.29
C GLU A 7 37.74 -27.03 19.23
N GLU A 8 39.00 -26.69 19.55
CA GLU A 8 39.50 -25.31 19.46
C GLU A 8 39.47 -24.76 18.04
N GLU A 9 39.85 -25.56 17.04
CA GLU A 9 39.83 -25.15 15.63
C GLU A 9 38.40 -24.97 15.09
N SER A 10 37.44 -25.74 15.62
CA SER A 10 36.04 -25.74 15.16
C SER A 10 35.18 -24.60 15.72
N ALA A 11 35.57 -24.06 16.88
CA ALA A 11 34.91 -22.94 17.56
C ALA A 11 35.32 -21.58 16.98
N ILE A 12 36.37 -21.56 16.18
CA ILE A 12 37.01 -20.37 15.66
C ILE A 12 36.59 -20.14 14.20
N ASP A 13 36.36 -18.87 13.81
CA ASP A 13 36.22 -18.46 12.41
C ASP A 13 37.58 -17.95 11.86
N PRO A 14 38.28 -18.74 11.02
CA PRO A 14 39.59 -18.37 10.52
C PRO A 14 39.56 -17.15 9.59
N TYR A 15 38.48 -16.99 8.82
CA TYR A 15 38.32 -15.90 7.87
C TYR A 15 38.10 -14.58 8.61
N ALA A 16 37.24 -14.58 9.64
CA ALA A 16 37.02 -13.40 10.48
C ALA A 16 38.28 -12.98 11.26
N ILE A 17 39.01 -13.94 11.84
CA ILE A 17 40.25 -13.63 12.59
C ILE A 17 41.34 -13.10 11.69
N LEU A 18 41.46 -13.58 10.46
CA LEU A 18 42.42 -13.06 9.49
C LEU A 18 41.90 -11.81 8.77
N GLY A 19 40.60 -11.51 8.87
CA GLY A 19 39.97 -10.36 8.21
C GLY A 19 39.95 -10.54 6.70
N LEU A 20 39.70 -11.77 6.26
CA LEU A 20 39.66 -12.19 4.87
C LEU A 20 38.24 -12.61 4.50
N ASP A 21 37.93 -12.50 3.21
CA ASP A 21 36.71 -13.07 2.66
C ASP A 21 36.89 -14.58 2.43
N VAL A 22 35.78 -15.31 2.29
CA VAL A 22 35.78 -16.76 2.02
C VAL A 22 36.48 -17.07 0.69
N ASP A 23 36.42 -16.14 -0.26
CA ASP A 23 37.05 -16.25 -1.58
C ASP A 23 38.57 -15.91 -1.58
N ALA A 24 39.17 -15.68 -0.41
CA ALA A 24 40.57 -15.29 -0.32
C ALA A 24 41.55 -16.39 -0.80
N THR A 25 42.57 -15.98 -1.55
CA THR A 25 43.60 -16.88 -2.05
C THR A 25 44.63 -17.20 -0.95
N ALA A 26 45.33 -18.33 -1.05
CA ALA A 26 46.42 -18.71 -0.12
C ALA A 26 47.51 -17.61 0.04
N LYS A 27 47.75 -16.82 -1.02
CA LYS A 27 48.66 -15.66 -0.97
C LYS A 27 48.16 -14.57 -0.02
N ASP A 28 46.86 -14.35 0.04
CA ASP A 28 46.24 -13.34 0.90
C ASP A 28 46.19 -13.80 2.35
N VAL A 29 45.97 -15.10 2.58
CA VAL A 29 46.15 -15.74 3.89
C VAL A 29 47.55 -15.50 4.45
N GLN A 30 48.60 -15.72 3.65
CA GLN A 30 49.98 -15.47 4.08
C GLN A 30 50.26 -13.98 4.33
N LYS A 31 49.73 -13.07 3.50
CA LYS A 31 49.88 -11.62 3.71
C LYS A 31 49.19 -11.16 5.00
N ALA A 32 47.96 -11.62 5.25
CA ALA A 32 47.19 -11.31 6.44
C ALA A 32 47.89 -11.83 7.71
N TYR A 33 48.41 -13.06 7.65
CA TYR A 33 49.22 -13.64 8.71
C TYR A 33 50.42 -12.75 9.05
N ARG A 34 51.27 -12.42 8.08
CA ARG A 34 52.46 -11.59 8.31
C ARG A 34 52.12 -10.26 8.97
N LYS A 35 51.05 -9.60 8.52
CA LYS A 35 50.58 -8.34 9.11
C LYS A 35 50.14 -8.54 10.57
N LYS A 36 49.27 -9.53 10.83
CA LYS A 36 48.72 -9.77 12.17
C LYS A 36 49.76 -10.31 13.16
N SER A 37 50.66 -11.17 12.71
CA SER A 37 51.77 -11.66 13.52
C SER A 37 52.71 -10.54 13.96
N LEU A 38 52.99 -9.54 13.12
CA LEU A 38 53.81 -8.39 13.50
C LEU A 38 53.12 -7.49 14.53
N LEU A 39 51.79 -7.34 14.43
CA LEU A 39 50.97 -6.56 15.37
C LEU A 39 50.87 -7.23 16.75
N TYR A 40 50.66 -8.54 16.78
CA TYR A 40 50.39 -9.29 18.01
C TYR A 40 51.56 -10.17 18.45
N HIS A 41 52.79 -9.88 18.01
CA HIS A 41 53.94 -10.67 18.40
C HIS A 41 54.21 -10.56 19.92
N PRO A 42 54.39 -11.67 20.66
CA PRO A 42 54.56 -11.64 22.11
C PRO A 42 55.81 -10.87 22.56
N ASP A 43 56.84 -10.80 21.72
CA ASP A 43 58.07 -10.03 21.98
C ASP A 43 57.86 -8.50 21.89
N LYS A 44 56.95 -8.04 21.01
CA LYS A 44 56.70 -6.60 20.80
C LYS A 44 55.57 -6.08 21.67
N ASN A 45 54.60 -6.94 21.99
CA ASN A 45 53.43 -6.62 22.79
C ASN A 45 53.26 -7.66 23.90
N PRO A 46 53.75 -7.40 25.12
CA PRO A 46 53.64 -8.32 26.26
C PRO A 46 52.23 -8.40 26.88
N ALA A 47 51.20 -7.84 26.22
CA ALA A 47 49.83 -7.90 26.70
C ALA A 47 49.28 -9.34 26.62
N PRO A 48 48.52 -9.80 27.63
CA PRO A 48 47.92 -11.14 27.61
C PRO A 48 46.97 -11.35 26.42
N GLU A 49 46.29 -10.29 25.98
CA GLU A 49 45.41 -10.31 24.81
C GLU A 49 46.18 -10.51 23.49
N ALA A 50 47.40 -9.97 23.38
CA ALA A 50 48.23 -10.16 22.19
C ALA A 50 48.68 -11.63 22.06
N ILE A 51 48.98 -12.29 23.17
CA ILE A 51 49.33 -13.72 23.19
C ILE A 51 48.14 -14.57 22.76
N ALA A 52 46.94 -14.28 23.27
CA ALA A 52 45.72 -15.01 22.92
C ALA A 52 45.35 -14.83 21.44
N THR A 53 45.38 -13.60 20.93
CA THR A 53 45.09 -13.30 19.52
C THR A 53 46.16 -13.87 18.59
N PHE A 54 47.43 -13.86 18.97
CA PHE A 54 48.49 -14.51 18.20
C PHE A 54 48.26 -16.01 18.06
N ARG A 55 47.90 -16.70 19.16
CA ARG A 55 47.53 -18.13 19.12
C ARG A 55 46.36 -18.38 18.17
N GLN A 56 45.30 -17.57 18.25
CA GLN A 56 44.15 -17.65 17.35
C GLN A 56 44.53 -17.44 15.88
N VAL A 57 45.40 -16.47 15.58
CA VAL A 57 45.91 -16.20 14.23
C VAL A 57 46.75 -17.38 13.70
N SER A 58 47.59 -17.98 14.54
CA SER A 58 48.36 -19.18 14.18
C SER A 58 47.44 -20.37 13.89
N LEU A 59 46.42 -20.60 14.72
CA LEU A 59 45.41 -21.64 14.49
C LEU A 59 44.64 -21.41 13.19
N ALA A 60 44.15 -20.18 12.96
CA ALA A 60 43.42 -19.82 11.74
C ALA A 60 44.22 -20.12 10.47
N VAL A 61 45.52 -19.79 10.45
CA VAL A 61 46.39 -20.11 9.30
C VAL A 61 46.66 -21.60 9.17
N GLY A 62 46.82 -22.32 10.29
CA GLY A 62 46.95 -23.78 10.26
C GLY A 62 45.78 -24.44 9.56
N ILE A 63 44.56 -24.01 9.88
CA ILE A 63 43.32 -24.51 9.28
C ILE A 63 43.23 -24.15 7.79
N LEU A 64 43.49 -22.90 7.41
CA LEU A 64 43.38 -22.45 6.01
C LEU A 64 44.52 -22.94 5.12
N LYS A 65 45.65 -23.35 5.70
CA LYS A 65 46.80 -23.92 4.97
C LYS A 65 46.55 -25.38 4.60
N ASP A 66 45.86 -26.13 5.46
CA ASP A 66 45.52 -27.53 5.21
C ASP A 66 44.28 -27.64 4.31
N GLN A 67 44.47 -28.10 3.07
CA GLN A 67 43.39 -28.16 2.07
C GLN A 67 42.18 -28.98 2.54
N ASN A 68 42.39 -30.06 3.30
CA ASN A 68 41.31 -30.90 3.85
C ASN A 68 40.51 -30.19 4.95
N LYS A 69 41.17 -29.40 5.80
CA LYS A 69 40.51 -28.64 6.86
C LYS A 69 39.77 -27.45 6.29
N LYS A 70 40.38 -26.77 5.31
CA LYS A 70 39.76 -25.68 4.55
C LYS A 70 38.49 -26.15 3.83
N SER A 71 38.55 -27.25 3.08
CA SER A 71 37.37 -27.76 2.37
C SER A 71 36.25 -28.18 3.32
N TYR A 72 36.57 -28.78 4.46
CA TYR A 72 35.59 -29.09 5.50
C TYR A 72 34.91 -27.83 6.07
N LEU A 73 35.68 -26.77 6.33
CA LEU A 73 35.11 -25.50 6.75
C LEU A 73 34.24 -24.85 5.68
N ASP A 74 34.72 -24.80 4.44
CA ASP A 74 34.00 -24.17 3.34
C ASP A 74 32.66 -24.88 3.09
N THR A 75 32.64 -26.22 3.13
CA THR A 75 31.40 -27.01 3.04
C THR A 75 30.46 -26.77 4.22
N ARG A 76 30.97 -26.69 5.46
CA ARG A 76 30.17 -26.36 6.64
C ARG A 76 29.55 -24.96 6.53
N LEU A 77 30.32 -23.96 6.10
CA LEU A 77 29.85 -22.59 5.90
C LEU A 77 28.78 -22.51 4.81
N GLU A 78 28.96 -23.24 3.70
CA GLU A 78 27.94 -23.35 2.67
C GLU A 78 26.65 -23.99 3.17
N ASP A 79 26.76 -25.09 3.92
CA ASP A 79 25.60 -25.78 4.47
C ASP A 79 24.84 -24.91 5.46
N ASP A 80 25.54 -24.17 6.31
CA ASP A 80 24.91 -23.25 7.24
C ASP A 80 24.26 -22.06 6.52
N ARG A 81 24.87 -21.57 5.42
CA ARG A 81 24.25 -20.57 4.53
C ARG A 81 23.00 -21.12 3.85
N LYS A 82 23.04 -22.35 3.33
CA LYS A 82 21.89 -23.04 2.70
C LYS A 82 20.77 -23.27 3.71
N LYS A 83 21.08 -23.73 4.93
CA LYS A 83 20.11 -23.87 6.03
C LYS A 83 19.48 -22.52 6.37
N LYS A 84 20.28 -21.47 6.57
CA LYS A 84 19.78 -20.13 6.88
C LYS A 84 18.87 -19.58 5.77
N ALA A 85 19.23 -19.80 4.50
CA ALA A 85 18.40 -19.43 3.36
C ALA A 85 17.07 -20.19 3.34
N ARG A 86 17.10 -21.50 3.56
CA ARG A 86 15.88 -22.34 3.67
C ARG A 86 14.98 -21.88 4.81
N TYR A 87 15.53 -21.61 5.99
CA TYR A 87 14.77 -21.10 7.13
C TYR A 87 14.15 -19.73 6.82
N ALA A 88 14.91 -18.83 6.21
CA ALA A 88 14.39 -17.51 5.80
C ALA A 88 13.27 -17.63 4.76
N GLU A 89 13.33 -18.60 3.85
CA GLU A 89 12.23 -18.86 2.90
C GLU A 89 10.97 -19.38 3.60
N MET A 90 11.13 -20.33 4.52
CA MET A 90 10.02 -20.85 5.32
C MET A 90 9.41 -19.77 6.21
N ASP A 91 10.22 -18.88 6.76
CA ASP A 91 9.76 -17.74 7.56
C ASP A 91 8.96 -16.74 6.72
N LYS A 92 9.42 -16.43 5.51
CA LYS A 92 8.63 -15.64 4.54
C LYS A 92 7.29 -16.29 4.22
N LYS A 93 7.25 -17.62 4.06
CA LYS A 93 5.99 -18.35 3.81
C LYS A 93 5.06 -18.29 5.02
N ARG A 94 5.58 -18.47 6.24
CA ARG A 94 4.81 -18.34 7.48
C ARG A 94 4.24 -16.92 7.61
N LYS A 95 5.06 -15.90 7.37
CA LYS A 95 4.62 -14.51 7.43
C LYS A 95 3.52 -14.22 6.43
N LYS A 96 3.67 -14.65 5.17
CA LYS A 96 2.61 -14.51 4.15
C LYS A 96 1.31 -15.19 4.57
N MET A 97 1.38 -16.40 5.11
CA MET A 97 0.20 -17.09 5.61
C MET A 97 -0.48 -16.29 6.73
N VAL A 98 0.28 -15.75 7.66
CA VAL A 98 -0.26 -14.92 8.76
C VAL A 98 -0.87 -13.63 8.21
N ASP A 99 -0.18 -12.92 7.33
CA ASP A 99 -0.67 -11.69 6.70
C ASP A 99 -2.00 -11.97 5.95
N ASP A 100 -2.06 -13.03 5.14
CA ASP A 100 -3.28 -13.47 4.44
C ASP A 100 -4.43 -13.81 5.41
N LEU A 101 -4.12 -14.38 6.59
CA LEU A 101 -5.14 -14.68 7.61
C LEU A 101 -5.66 -13.39 8.24
N VAL A 102 -4.76 -12.50 8.64
CA VAL A 102 -5.10 -11.20 9.25
C VAL A 102 -5.93 -10.37 8.30
N GLU A 103 -5.55 -10.30 7.02
CA GLU A 103 -6.32 -9.58 6.01
C GLU A 103 -7.75 -10.11 5.86
N ARG A 104 -7.95 -11.43 5.86
CA ARG A 104 -9.30 -12.03 5.83
C ARG A 104 -10.09 -11.69 7.09
N GLU A 105 -9.46 -11.75 8.27
CA GLU A 105 -10.12 -11.37 9.52
C GLU A 105 -10.51 -9.90 9.54
N GLU A 106 -9.64 -9.02 9.06
CA GLU A 106 -9.91 -7.58 8.95
C GLU A 106 -11.04 -7.30 7.96
N GLN A 107 -11.05 -7.95 6.80
CA GLN A 107 -12.13 -7.83 5.82
C GLN A 107 -13.46 -8.30 6.40
N ALA A 108 -13.47 -9.44 7.09
CA ALA A 108 -14.67 -9.93 7.78
C ALA A 108 -15.16 -8.97 8.87
N LYS A 109 -14.23 -8.38 9.65
CA LYS A 109 -14.55 -7.36 10.66
C LYS A 109 -15.12 -6.09 10.01
N LYS A 110 -14.48 -5.59 8.95
CA LYS A 110 -14.95 -4.41 8.19
C LYS A 110 -16.34 -4.64 7.61
N ALA A 111 -16.57 -5.80 6.97
CA ALA A 111 -17.88 -6.15 6.42
C ALA A 111 -18.96 -6.24 7.51
N ARG A 112 -18.63 -6.78 8.69
CA ARG A 112 -19.56 -6.83 9.83
C ARG A 112 -19.92 -5.43 10.35
N VAL A 113 -18.93 -4.55 10.48
CA VAL A 113 -19.14 -3.16 10.93
C VAL A 113 -19.95 -2.38 9.89
N GLU A 114 -19.64 -2.53 8.61
CA GLU A 114 -20.37 -1.91 7.50
C GLU A 114 -21.81 -2.40 7.43
N GLN A 115 -22.05 -3.70 7.60
CA GLN A 115 -23.41 -4.25 7.66
C GLN A 115 -24.20 -3.68 8.85
N GLN A 116 -23.55 -3.50 10.01
CA GLN A 116 -24.18 -2.90 11.18
C GLN A 116 -24.50 -1.41 10.96
N HIS A 117 -23.60 -0.66 10.33
CA HIS A 117 -23.83 0.74 9.95
C HIS A 117 -24.98 0.85 8.93
N ARG A 118 -24.99 0.00 7.90
CA ARG A 118 -26.05 -0.02 6.91
C ARG A 118 -27.41 -0.30 7.53
N ARG A 119 -27.50 -1.28 8.43
CA ARG A 119 -28.73 -1.57 9.19
C ARG A 119 -29.20 -0.39 10.04
N ARG A 120 -28.27 0.37 10.64
CA ARG A 120 -28.62 1.58 11.40
C ARG A 120 -29.15 2.68 10.49
N GLN A 121 -28.49 2.92 9.36
CA GLN A 121 -28.93 3.90 8.37
C GLN A 121 -30.31 3.55 7.80
N GLU A 122 -30.52 2.29 7.41
CA GLU A 122 -31.83 1.80 6.96
C GLU A 122 -32.92 2.01 8.02
N ALA A 123 -32.64 1.70 9.30
CA ALA A 123 -33.58 1.91 10.40
C ALA A 123 -33.86 3.40 10.68
N GLU A 124 -32.85 4.26 10.59
CA GLU A 124 -33.01 5.72 10.72
C GLU A 124 -33.85 6.28 9.56
N GLU A 125 -33.59 5.86 8.33
CA GLU A 125 -34.39 6.24 7.17
C GLU A 125 -35.84 5.77 7.26
N GLU A 126 -36.07 4.54 7.71
CA GLU A 126 -37.42 4.01 7.95
C GLU A 126 -38.12 4.84 9.04
N SER A 127 -37.44 5.17 10.14
CA SER A 127 -37.98 6.03 11.19
C SER A 127 -38.32 7.44 10.66
N ILE A 128 -37.51 8.01 9.76
CA ILE A 128 -37.79 9.32 9.15
C ILE A 128 -38.99 9.23 8.20
N LYS A 129 -39.06 8.19 7.36
CA LYS A 129 -40.17 7.95 6.43
C LYS A 129 -41.49 7.78 7.20
N ASP A 130 -41.48 7.02 8.29
CA ASP A 130 -42.66 6.80 9.11
C ASP A 130 -43.07 8.03 9.91
N ALA A 131 -42.11 8.82 10.43
CA ALA A 131 -42.40 10.12 11.03
C ALA A 131 -43.02 11.10 10.01
N GLY A 132 -42.50 11.14 8.78
CA GLY A 132 -43.05 11.95 7.70
C GLY A 132 -44.48 11.54 7.30
N LYS A 133 -44.75 10.24 7.20
CA LYS A 133 -46.11 9.72 6.93
C LYS A 133 -47.10 10.12 8.03
N ARG A 134 -46.72 9.98 9.31
CA ARG A 134 -47.58 10.38 10.45
C ARG A 134 -47.91 11.87 10.43
N MET A 135 -46.92 12.72 10.13
CA MET A 135 -47.13 14.17 10.01
C MET A 135 -48.12 14.51 8.89
N LEU A 136 -48.03 13.84 7.73
CA LEU A 136 -48.96 14.05 6.63
C LEU A 136 -50.38 13.58 6.97
N GLU A 137 -50.51 12.42 7.63
CA GLU A 137 -51.82 11.89 8.06
C GLU A 137 -52.48 12.81 9.10
N GLU A 138 -51.71 13.32 10.06
CA GLU A 138 -52.20 14.27 11.06
C GLU A 138 -52.60 15.62 10.42
N ALA A 139 -51.78 16.12 9.49
CA ALA A 139 -52.09 17.34 8.74
C ALA A 139 -53.33 17.17 7.85
N GLN A 140 -53.50 16.02 7.18
CA GLN A 140 -54.68 15.69 6.39
C GLN A 140 -55.93 15.60 7.26
N LYS A 141 -55.84 14.93 8.42
CA LYS A 141 -56.96 14.83 9.37
C LYS A 141 -57.35 16.21 9.91
N LYS A 142 -56.37 17.07 10.21
CA LYS A 142 -56.60 18.46 10.62
C LYS A 142 -57.19 19.32 9.50
N ALA A 143 -56.71 19.16 8.27
CA ALA A 143 -57.25 19.84 7.09
C ALA A 143 -58.68 19.39 6.75
N MET A 144 -58.98 18.08 6.87
CA MET A 144 -60.34 17.56 6.72
C MET A 144 -61.27 18.05 7.84
N ALA A 145 -60.79 18.16 9.08
CA ALA A 145 -61.55 18.76 10.17
C ALA A 145 -61.80 20.27 9.92
N ALA A 146 -60.82 21.01 9.40
CA ALA A 146 -60.97 22.42 9.03
C ALA A 146 -61.91 22.60 7.83
N ALA A 147 -61.82 21.73 6.81
CA ALA A 147 -62.72 21.72 5.67
C ALA A 147 -64.17 21.35 6.08
N ALA A 148 -64.34 20.41 7.01
CA ALA A 148 -65.65 20.07 7.57
C ALA A 148 -66.24 21.19 8.44
N ALA A 149 -65.41 22.03 9.05
CA ALA A 149 -65.85 23.22 9.78
C ALA A 149 -66.23 24.41 8.87
N THR A 150 -65.99 24.32 7.55
CA THR A 150 -66.19 25.44 6.60
C THR A 150 -67.22 25.08 5.52
N VAL A 151 -68.51 25.05 5.90
CA VAL A 151 -69.64 24.93 4.94
C VAL A 151 -70.64 26.09 5.16
N ALA A 152 -70.42 27.21 4.46
CA ALA A 152 -71.42 28.22 4.03
C ALA A 152 -70.79 29.11 2.92
N PRO A 153 -71.54 29.68 1.94
CA PRO A 153 -71.09 29.71 0.54
C PRO A 153 -70.72 31.09 -0.09
N SER A 154 -69.79 31.02 -1.07
CA SER A 154 -69.66 31.80 -2.34
C SER A 154 -69.17 33.27 -2.33
N PRO A 155 -68.68 33.89 -3.45
CA PRO A 155 -68.22 33.37 -4.77
C PRO A 155 -66.84 33.90 -5.27
N ALA A 156 -66.16 33.06 -6.08
CA ALA A 156 -65.60 33.29 -7.42
C ALA A 156 -64.52 34.40 -7.72
N PRO A 157 -63.74 34.23 -8.82
CA PRO A 157 -62.33 34.63 -8.91
C PRO A 157 -62.08 35.87 -9.78
N THR A 158 -60.89 36.48 -9.62
CA THR A 158 -60.32 37.39 -10.62
C THR A 158 -58.86 37.03 -10.90
N PRO A 159 -58.46 36.90 -12.18
CA PRO A 159 -57.08 36.70 -12.57
C PRO A 159 -56.36 38.05 -12.58
N SER A 160 -55.23 38.14 -11.92
CA SER A 160 -54.34 39.30 -12.00
C SER A 160 -52.94 38.82 -12.25
N THR A 161 -52.57 38.99 -13.52
CA THR A 161 -51.23 38.99 -14.08
C THR A 161 -50.23 39.69 -13.17
N GLU A 162 -49.37 38.91 -12.51
CA GLU A 162 -48.11 39.41 -11.97
C GLU A 162 -46.96 38.90 -12.84
N LYS A 163 -46.35 39.89 -13.49
CA LYS A 163 -45.05 39.93 -14.15
C LYS A 163 -44.14 38.72 -13.91
N ALA A 164 -44.01 37.92 -14.96
CA ALA A 164 -42.74 37.26 -15.28
C ALA A 164 -41.68 38.33 -15.58
N ALA A 165 -40.83 38.62 -14.61
CA ALA A 165 -39.58 39.34 -14.80
C ALA A 165 -38.61 38.99 -13.67
N SER A 166 -37.84 37.92 -13.86
CA SER A 166 -36.37 37.97 -13.83
C SER A 166 -35.84 36.55 -14.03
N ASN A 167 -35.29 36.32 -15.23
CA ASN A 167 -34.23 35.33 -15.38
C ASN A 167 -33.13 35.69 -14.37
N GLY A 168 -32.93 34.80 -13.41
CA GLY A 168 -31.79 34.78 -12.53
C GLY A 168 -31.57 33.34 -12.17
N GLU A 169 -30.80 32.62 -12.99
CA GLU A 169 -30.23 31.34 -12.63
C GLU A 169 -29.53 31.52 -11.27
N SER A 170 -30.13 31.02 -10.20
CA SER A 170 -29.42 30.83 -8.95
C SER A 170 -28.38 29.75 -9.22
N GLY A 171 -27.16 30.18 -9.54
CA GLY A 171 -26.00 29.31 -9.61
C GLY A 171 -25.84 28.53 -8.29
N PRO A 172 -25.13 27.38 -8.33
CA PRO A 172 -24.93 26.55 -7.15
C PRO A 172 -24.38 27.38 -5.97
N ASP A 173 -24.78 27.06 -4.75
CA ASP A 173 -24.33 27.77 -3.54
C ASP A 173 -22.82 27.55 -3.35
N ILE A 174 -22.01 28.51 -3.79
CA ILE A 174 -20.55 28.45 -3.71
C ILE A 174 -20.13 28.85 -2.29
N THR A 175 -19.85 27.86 -1.46
CA THR A 175 -19.22 28.06 -0.15
C THR A 175 -17.74 28.43 -0.32
N PRO A 176 -17.13 29.20 0.61
CA PRO A 176 -15.73 29.64 0.50
C PRO A 176 -14.74 28.46 0.45
N GLU A 177 -15.07 27.34 1.09
CA GLU A 177 -14.26 26.12 1.06
C GLU A 177 -14.17 25.51 -0.33
N CYS A 178 -15.20 25.67 -1.18
CA CYS A 178 -15.20 25.18 -2.56
C CYS A 178 -14.36 26.05 -3.52
N LEU A 179 -13.81 27.18 -3.06
CA LEU A 179 -12.93 28.09 -3.81
C LEU A 179 -11.47 28.03 -3.31
N THR A 180 -11.09 26.94 -2.65
CA THR A 180 -9.74 26.73 -2.11
C THR A 180 -8.92 25.75 -2.94
N LEU A 181 -7.71 26.17 -3.32
CA LEU A 181 -6.73 25.41 -4.08
C LEU A 181 -5.46 25.15 -3.25
N ILE A 182 -4.94 23.93 -3.35
CA ILE A 182 -3.67 23.51 -2.75
C ILE A 182 -2.61 23.45 -3.86
N PHE A 183 -1.63 24.32 -3.78
CA PHE A 183 -0.46 24.36 -4.65
C PHE A 183 0.66 23.52 -4.06
N ILE A 184 1.17 22.55 -4.81
CA ILE A 184 2.31 21.73 -4.46
C ILE A 184 3.52 22.25 -5.22
N LEU A 185 4.42 22.94 -4.50
CA LEU A 185 5.62 23.54 -5.05
C LEU A 185 6.78 22.53 -5.08
N PRO A 186 7.63 22.55 -6.11
CA PRO A 186 8.83 21.73 -6.16
C PRO A 186 9.82 22.14 -5.06
N SER A 187 10.66 21.20 -4.61
CA SER A 187 11.59 21.41 -3.49
C SER A 187 12.66 22.50 -3.73
N THR A 188 12.80 22.99 -4.96
CA THR A 188 13.71 24.06 -5.38
C THR A 188 13.08 25.46 -5.39
N SER A 189 11.78 25.58 -5.09
CA SER A 189 11.06 26.85 -5.17
C SER A 189 11.34 27.76 -3.96
N THR A 190 11.96 28.91 -4.21
CA THR A 190 12.25 29.99 -3.24
C THR A 190 11.17 31.08 -3.21
N VAL A 191 10.00 30.82 -3.80
CA VAL A 191 8.93 31.81 -3.97
C VAL A 191 8.40 32.27 -2.60
N SER A 192 8.36 33.59 -2.41
CA SER A 192 7.87 34.24 -1.19
C SER A 192 6.36 34.52 -1.28
N GLN A 193 5.66 34.47 -0.14
CA GLN A 193 4.20 34.69 -0.06
C GLN A 193 3.71 35.96 -0.79
N PRO A 194 4.30 37.16 -0.59
CA PRO A 194 3.85 38.39 -1.25
C PRO A 194 4.07 38.40 -2.76
N GLN A 195 5.02 37.64 -3.30
CA GLN A 195 5.24 37.56 -4.75
C GLN A 195 4.17 36.69 -5.41
N LEU A 196 3.85 35.55 -4.78
CA LEU A 196 2.80 34.64 -5.26
C LEU A 196 1.40 35.27 -5.16
N LEU A 197 1.14 36.02 -4.09
CA LEU A 197 -0.14 36.73 -3.94
C LEU A 197 -0.33 37.77 -5.06
N LYS A 198 0.71 38.56 -5.36
CA LYS A 198 0.66 39.58 -6.42
C LYS A 198 0.44 38.98 -7.81
N SER A 199 1.10 37.87 -8.14
CA SER A 199 0.92 37.22 -9.44
C SER A 199 -0.51 36.68 -9.57
N LEU A 200 -1.00 35.96 -8.55
CA LEU A 200 -2.36 35.41 -8.54
C LEU A 200 -3.44 36.49 -8.61
N THR A 201 -3.30 37.59 -7.87
CA THR A 201 -4.28 38.69 -7.92
C THR A 201 -4.29 39.41 -9.26
N THR A 202 -3.14 39.52 -9.91
CA THR A 202 -3.00 40.20 -11.21
C THR A 202 -3.55 39.36 -12.35
N SER A 203 -3.35 38.03 -12.33
CA SER A 203 -3.73 37.15 -13.44
C SER A 203 -5.10 36.48 -13.27
N TYR A 204 -5.53 36.21 -12.03
CA TYR A 204 -6.73 35.43 -11.72
C TYR A 204 -7.73 36.15 -10.80
N GLY A 205 -7.48 37.41 -10.43
CA GLY A 205 -8.39 38.24 -9.64
C GLY A 205 -8.27 38.05 -8.12
N ALA A 206 -9.19 38.63 -7.36
CA ALA A 206 -9.07 38.77 -5.90
C ALA A 206 -8.93 37.43 -5.15
N VAL A 207 -7.97 37.39 -4.22
CA VAL A 207 -7.63 36.27 -3.32
C VAL A 207 -7.89 36.70 -1.88
N ASN A 208 -8.58 35.88 -1.10
CA ASN A 208 -8.92 36.15 0.31
C ASN A 208 -7.79 35.74 1.26
N HIS A 209 -7.36 34.47 1.20
CA HIS A 209 -6.37 33.94 2.13
C HIS A 209 -5.30 33.13 1.39
N LEU A 210 -4.01 33.46 1.60
CA LEU A 210 -2.86 32.70 1.10
C LEU A 210 -2.01 32.28 2.30
N ILE A 211 -1.88 30.97 2.51
CA ILE A 211 -1.04 30.39 3.55
C ILE A 211 0.07 29.58 2.87
N LEU A 212 1.31 30.09 2.93
CA LEU A 212 2.49 29.39 2.43
C LEU A 212 3.55 29.33 3.54
N PRO A 213 3.74 28.20 4.23
CA PRO A 213 4.72 28.11 5.33
C PRO A 213 6.12 28.47 4.85
N ASP A 214 6.84 29.27 5.65
CA ASP A 214 8.19 29.74 5.35
C ASP A 214 9.15 28.55 5.14
N PRO A 215 10.14 28.69 4.24
CA PRO A 215 11.10 27.62 4.01
C PRO A 215 11.89 27.38 5.29
N LEU A 216 11.85 26.15 5.82
CA LEU A 216 12.71 25.78 6.95
C LEU A 216 14.17 25.98 6.55
N PRO A 217 15.02 26.55 7.42
CA PRO A 217 16.45 26.71 7.13
C PRO A 217 17.06 25.32 6.95
N SER A 218 17.55 25.04 5.75
CA SER A 218 18.38 23.85 5.52
C SER A 218 19.71 24.07 6.23
N THR A 219 19.92 23.41 7.37
CA THR A 219 21.28 23.21 7.90
C THR A 219 22.13 22.54 6.81
N PRO A 220 23.33 23.05 6.49
CA PRO A 220 24.17 22.44 5.46
C PRO A 220 24.50 21.00 5.87
N ALA A 221 24.10 20.05 5.04
CA ALA A 221 24.38 18.65 5.24
C ALA A 221 25.89 18.41 5.15
N ILE A 222 26.51 18.04 6.26
CA ILE A 222 27.83 17.40 6.25
C ILE A 222 27.67 16.08 5.49
N LEU A 223 28.36 15.97 4.37
CA LEU A 223 28.39 14.80 3.48
C LEU A 223 28.93 13.58 4.25
N VAL A 224 28.05 12.64 4.56
CA VAL A 224 28.41 11.26 4.86
C VAL A 224 27.77 10.40 3.76
N GLU A 225 28.61 9.91 2.85
CA GLU A 225 28.21 8.98 1.80
C GLU A 225 27.79 7.64 2.43
N GLY A 226 26.56 7.19 2.15
CA GLY A 226 26.17 5.80 2.45
C GLY A 226 24.71 5.53 2.79
N THR A 227 23.86 6.54 3.02
CA THR A 227 22.45 6.27 3.39
C THR A 227 21.44 6.71 2.32
N LYS A 228 20.48 5.82 2.04
CA LYS A 228 19.41 5.95 1.04
C LYS A 228 18.77 7.34 1.04
N LYS A 229 18.68 7.97 -0.14
CA LYS A 229 18.10 9.30 -0.38
C LYS A 229 16.71 9.44 0.28
N LYS A 230 16.63 10.21 1.37
CA LYS A 230 15.36 10.59 2.02
C LYS A 230 14.65 11.60 1.10
N LYS A 231 13.44 11.29 0.62
CA LYS A 231 12.63 12.20 -0.22
C LYS A 231 12.49 13.55 0.47
N THR A 232 12.90 14.63 -0.19
CA THR A 232 12.66 16.00 0.29
C THR A 232 11.16 16.26 0.27
N LYS A 233 10.60 16.78 1.36
CA LYS A 233 9.16 17.09 1.47
C LYS A 233 8.85 18.32 0.60
N SER A 234 7.87 18.23 -0.29
CA SER A 234 7.39 19.37 -1.09
C SER A 234 6.63 20.37 -0.22
N ARG A 235 6.79 21.68 -0.48
CA ARG A 235 6.04 22.74 0.20
C ARG A 235 4.63 22.81 -0.39
N LYS A 236 3.61 22.95 0.47
CA LYS A 236 2.22 23.13 0.06
C LYS A 236 1.78 24.56 0.40
N ALA A 237 1.20 25.25 -0.56
CA ALA A 237 0.52 26.53 -0.37
C ALA A 237 -0.99 26.31 -0.44
N VAL A 238 -1.75 26.92 0.46
CA VAL A 238 -3.22 26.93 0.42
C VAL A 238 -3.67 28.32 0.00
N VAL A 239 -4.48 28.39 -1.06
CA VAL A 239 -4.98 29.64 -1.65
C VAL A 239 -6.50 29.59 -1.66
N GLU A 240 -7.13 30.57 -1.03
CA GLU A 240 -8.57 30.78 -1.03
C GLU A 240 -8.91 32.01 -1.88
N PHE A 241 -9.70 31.81 -2.93
CA PHE A 241 -10.18 32.91 -3.77
C PHE A 241 -11.37 33.63 -3.14
N ALA A 242 -11.53 34.92 -3.48
CA ALA A 242 -12.62 35.72 -2.92
C ALA A 242 -14.02 35.17 -3.30
N LYS A 243 -14.99 35.29 -2.39
CA LYS A 243 -16.39 34.89 -2.62
C LYS A 243 -16.93 35.62 -3.86
N GLY A 244 -17.21 34.87 -4.93
CA GLY A 244 -17.64 35.41 -6.23
C GLY A 244 -16.59 35.35 -7.35
N ASN A 245 -15.32 35.09 -7.05
CA ASN A 245 -14.24 34.91 -8.04
C ASN A 245 -14.06 33.45 -8.47
N TRP A 246 -15.15 32.78 -8.83
CA TRP A 246 -15.15 31.37 -9.25
C TRP A 246 -14.43 31.17 -10.60
N GLY A 247 -14.55 32.15 -11.52
CA GLY A 247 -13.88 32.11 -12.83
C GLY A 247 -12.36 32.18 -12.72
N GLY A 248 -11.83 32.96 -11.76
CA GLY A 248 -10.40 33.03 -11.47
C GLY A 248 -9.83 31.73 -10.91
N CYS A 249 -10.54 31.12 -9.95
CA CYS A 249 -10.19 29.84 -9.35
C CYS A 249 -10.17 28.71 -10.41
N TYR A 250 -11.22 28.64 -11.24
CA TYR A 250 -11.32 27.65 -12.31
C TYR A 250 -10.23 27.82 -13.39
N SER A 251 -10.01 29.05 -13.86
CA SER A 251 -8.97 29.34 -14.87
C SER A 251 -7.57 29.03 -14.33
N CYS A 252 -7.31 29.29 -13.05
CA CYS A 252 -6.02 28.97 -12.43
C CYS A 252 -5.76 27.45 -12.35
N CYS A 253 -6.79 26.65 -12.05
CA CYS A 253 -6.66 25.19 -12.03
C CYS A 253 -6.35 24.65 -13.43
N ARG A 254 -7.12 25.10 -14.43
CA ARG A 254 -6.99 24.70 -15.84
C ARG A 254 -5.65 25.13 -16.47
N ASP A 255 -5.19 26.36 -16.22
CA ASP A 255 -3.91 26.84 -16.76
C ASP A 255 -2.72 26.04 -16.22
N VAL A 256 -2.79 25.57 -14.97
CA VAL A 256 -1.74 24.72 -14.37
C VAL A 256 -1.81 23.28 -14.91
N GLU A 257 -3.00 22.72 -15.13
CA GLU A 257 -3.20 21.42 -15.76
C GLU A 257 -2.74 21.40 -17.23
N ASP A 258 -3.01 22.46 -17.97
CA ASP A 258 -2.59 22.67 -19.36
C ASP A 258 -1.08 22.98 -19.49
N GLY A 259 -0.36 23.11 -18.38
CA GLY A 259 1.07 23.44 -18.37
C GLY A 259 1.40 24.89 -18.77
N LYS A 260 0.41 25.78 -18.80
CA LYS A 260 0.59 27.22 -19.06
C LYS A 260 1.01 27.97 -17.78
N VAL A 261 2.08 27.50 -17.15
CA VAL A 261 2.52 27.99 -15.83
C VAL A 261 3.28 29.33 -15.89
N GLY A 262 3.52 29.86 -17.11
CA GLY A 262 4.23 31.12 -17.35
C GLY A 262 3.57 32.36 -16.70
N LYS A 263 2.28 32.31 -16.36
CA LYS A 263 1.58 33.41 -15.68
C LYS A 263 1.76 33.41 -14.15
N LEU A 264 2.07 32.26 -13.54
CA LEU A 264 2.31 32.18 -12.09
C LEU A 264 3.77 32.48 -11.70
N GLY A 265 4.69 32.49 -12.67
CA GLY A 265 6.12 32.75 -12.44
C GLY A 265 6.85 31.61 -11.74
N VAL A 266 6.26 30.41 -11.69
CA VAL A 266 6.82 29.23 -11.02
C VAL A 266 6.68 28.01 -11.93
N GLU A 267 7.77 27.36 -12.31
CA GLU A 267 7.72 26.17 -13.16
C GLU A 267 7.47 24.89 -12.35
N GLY A 268 6.68 23.97 -12.89
CA GLY A 268 6.48 22.62 -12.31
C GLY A 268 5.53 22.53 -11.11
N VAL A 269 4.65 23.51 -10.91
CA VAL A 269 3.66 23.51 -9.83
C VAL A 269 2.51 22.56 -10.15
N LYS A 270 2.05 21.79 -9.16
CA LYS A 270 0.82 20.98 -9.26
C LYS A 270 -0.26 21.58 -8.39
N VAL A 271 -1.48 21.71 -8.92
CA VAL A 271 -2.64 22.20 -8.17
C VAL A 271 -3.58 21.04 -7.86
N LYS A 272 -4.20 21.09 -6.68
CA LYS A 272 -5.28 20.20 -6.27
C LYS A 272 -6.40 21.02 -5.61
N TRP A 273 -7.63 20.58 -5.76
CA TRP A 273 -8.75 21.11 -4.97
C TRP A 273 -8.55 20.73 -3.49
N ALA A 274 -8.83 21.65 -2.56
CA ALA A 274 -8.70 21.33 -1.14
C ALA A 274 -9.73 20.28 -0.69
N VAL A 275 -10.89 20.26 -1.33
CA VAL A 275 -11.97 19.26 -1.15
C VAL A 275 -11.59 17.89 -1.74
N GLY A 276 -10.44 17.77 -2.40
CA GLY A 276 -9.91 16.53 -2.97
C GLY A 276 -10.46 16.21 -4.35
N GLU A 277 -11.78 16.29 -4.53
CA GLU A 277 -12.47 16.15 -5.81
C GLU A 277 -12.92 17.51 -6.37
N ALA A 278 -13.15 17.58 -7.69
CA ALA A 278 -13.62 18.79 -8.34
C ALA A 278 -15.02 19.18 -7.81
N PRO A 279 -15.20 20.40 -7.28
CA PRO A 279 -16.49 20.83 -6.74
C PRO A 279 -17.63 20.78 -7.78
N SER A 280 -18.86 20.55 -7.34
CA SER A 280 -20.05 20.43 -8.20
C SER A 280 -20.32 21.67 -9.07
N TRP A 281 -19.90 22.86 -8.62
CA TRP A 281 -20.02 24.10 -9.39
C TRP A 281 -19.10 24.16 -10.61
N VAL A 282 -18.05 23.34 -10.68
CA VAL A 282 -17.10 23.32 -11.81
C VAL A 282 -17.78 22.84 -13.09
N ALA A 283 -18.68 21.86 -13.02
CA ALA A 283 -19.47 21.40 -14.16
C ALA A 283 -20.42 22.49 -14.68
N TRP A 284 -21.01 23.27 -13.76
CA TRP A 284 -21.82 24.44 -14.12
C TRP A 284 -20.96 25.55 -14.74
N ALA A 285 -19.76 25.81 -14.21
CA ALA A 285 -18.83 26.78 -14.79
C ALA A 285 -18.41 26.41 -16.22
N GLU A 286 -18.23 25.12 -16.51
CA GLU A 286 -17.94 24.63 -17.87
C GLU A 286 -19.06 24.93 -18.87
N THR A 287 -20.32 24.91 -18.42
CA THR A 287 -21.48 25.25 -19.27
C THR A 287 -21.63 26.75 -19.54
N GLN A 288 -21.01 27.60 -18.73
CA GLN A 288 -21.12 29.06 -18.83
C GLN A 288 -20.00 29.72 -19.65
N LEU A 289 -18.92 29.01 -19.99
CA LEU A 289 -17.84 29.55 -20.83
C LEU A 289 -18.03 29.20 -22.32
N PRO A 290 -17.81 30.13 -23.26
CA PRO A 290 -17.87 29.83 -24.69
C PRO A 290 -16.84 28.76 -25.06
N SER A 291 -17.31 27.67 -25.69
CA SER A 291 -16.50 26.53 -26.12
C SER A 291 -15.28 26.95 -26.95
N ARG A 292 -14.09 26.85 -26.35
CA ARG A 292 -12.81 26.97 -27.06
C ARG A 292 -12.52 25.63 -27.74
N ARG A 293 -12.79 25.54 -29.04
CA ARG A 293 -12.49 24.37 -29.88
C ARG A 293 -11.06 23.89 -29.65
N LYS A 294 -10.88 22.60 -29.36
CA LYS A 294 -9.58 21.91 -29.47
C LYS A 294 -9.19 21.82 -30.95
N PRO A 295 -7.92 22.03 -31.34
CA PRO A 295 -7.45 21.71 -32.68
C PRO A 295 -6.84 20.31 -32.69
N SER A 296 -7.53 19.33 -33.28
CA SER A 296 -6.92 18.21 -34.01
C SER A 296 -7.99 17.26 -34.54
N ASP A 297 -7.76 16.83 -35.78
CA ASP A 297 -8.43 15.78 -36.56
C ASP A 297 -9.77 16.12 -37.21
N ALA A 298 -9.64 16.89 -38.30
CA ALA A 298 -10.41 16.61 -39.50
C ALA A 298 -9.93 15.29 -40.12
N THR A 299 -10.81 14.29 -40.27
CA THR A 299 -11.13 13.68 -41.58
C THR A 299 -12.15 12.54 -41.45
N ALA A 300 -13.07 12.56 -42.44
CA ALA A 300 -13.87 11.46 -42.96
C ALA A 300 -15.05 10.93 -42.12
N ALA A 301 -16.21 11.50 -42.44
CA ALA A 301 -17.51 10.84 -42.33
C ALA A 301 -17.65 9.69 -43.35
N SER A 302 -18.27 8.59 -42.96
CA SER A 302 -19.10 7.77 -43.86
C SER A 302 -20.02 6.79 -43.10
N PHE A 303 -21.31 7.11 -43.17
CA PHE A 303 -22.54 6.30 -43.31
C PHE A 303 -22.63 4.82 -42.86
N SER A 304 -23.82 4.49 -42.36
CA SER A 304 -24.26 3.19 -41.84
C SER A 304 -25.10 2.33 -42.83
N PHE A 305 -25.05 1.01 -42.57
CA PHE A 305 -26.02 -0.10 -42.86
C PHE A 305 -26.19 -0.67 -44.29
N PRO A 306 -26.69 -1.94 -44.52
CA PRO A 306 -27.01 -3.07 -43.61
C PRO A 306 -26.56 -4.50 -44.08
N LEU A 307 -26.91 -5.52 -43.26
CA LEU A 307 -26.78 -7.00 -43.41
C LEU A 307 -27.57 -7.61 -44.60
N PRO A 308 -27.27 -8.85 -45.06
CA PRO A 308 -28.05 -10.05 -44.62
C PRO A 308 -27.29 -11.39 -44.51
N SER A 309 -27.90 -12.38 -43.82
CA SER A 309 -27.48 -13.78 -43.54
C SER A 309 -27.90 -14.81 -44.64
N PRO A 310 -27.94 -16.15 -44.43
CA PRO A 310 -26.85 -17.16 -44.28
C PRO A 310 -26.99 -18.38 -45.25
N SER A 311 -25.97 -19.25 -45.42
CA SER A 311 -26.17 -20.62 -45.96
C SER A 311 -25.09 -21.66 -45.60
N SER A 312 -25.58 -22.75 -45.00
CA SER A 312 -25.19 -24.18 -44.90
C SER A 312 -23.95 -24.79 -45.60
N ALA A 313 -23.25 -25.69 -44.87
CA ALA A 313 -23.10 -27.15 -45.16
C ALA A 313 -21.68 -27.79 -45.03
N ALA A 314 -21.64 -28.88 -44.25
CA ALA A 314 -20.95 -30.17 -44.44
C ALA A 314 -19.45 -30.42 -44.10
N THR A 315 -19.26 -31.25 -43.05
CA THR A 315 -18.34 -32.41 -42.80
C THR A 315 -16.81 -32.31 -42.85
N PRO A 316 -16.10 -32.92 -41.87
CA PRO A 316 -14.76 -33.49 -42.05
C PRO A 316 -14.71 -35.03 -41.90
N PRO A 317 -13.73 -35.72 -42.52
CA PRO A 317 -13.67 -37.18 -42.61
C PRO A 317 -13.01 -37.86 -41.41
N SER A 318 -13.47 -39.08 -41.17
CA SER A 318 -12.97 -40.10 -40.24
C SER A 318 -11.59 -40.66 -40.62
N PHE A 319 -10.71 -40.84 -39.64
CA PHE A 319 -9.52 -41.70 -39.76
C PHE A 319 -9.47 -42.70 -38.61
N THR A 320 -9.16 -43.94 -38.98
CA THR A 320 -9.17 -45.15 -38.17
C THR A 320 -7.76 -45.43 -37.64
N SER A 321 -7.68 -46.09 -36.48
CA SER A 321 -6.65 -47.08 -36.10
C SER A 321 -6.37 -47.00 -34.59
N ALA A 322 -6.76 -48.05 -33.88
CA ALA A 322 -6.31 -48.35 -32.53
C ALA A 322 -5.75 -49.78 -32.55
N PRO A 323 -4.60 -50.08 -31.91
CA PRO A 323 -4.18 -51.44 -31.67
C PRO A 323 -4.80 -51.97 -30.36
N VAL A 324 -5.20 -53.24 -30.42
CA VAL A 324 -5.76 -54.04 -29.33
C VAL A 324 -4.62 -54.50 -28.39
N PHE A 325 -4.79 -54.32 -27.08
CA PHE A 325 -3.97 -54.96 -26.04
C PHE A 325 -4.90 -55.70 -25.05
N SER A 326 -4.57 -56.96 -24.76
CA SER A 326 -5.35 -57.89 -23.93
C SER A 326 -5.18 -57.62 -22.41
N PRO A 327 -6.01 -58.22 -21.54
CA PRO A 327 -6.47 -57.60 -20.29
C PRO A 327 -5.62 -58.00 -19.08
N SER A 328 -5.19 -57.02 -18.30
CA SER A 328 -5.13 -57.09 -16.84
C SER A 328 -4.72 -55.71 -16.32
N THR A 329 -5.43 -55.21 -15.31
CA THR A 329 -5.38 -53.83 -14.78
C THR A 329 -5.99 -52.79 -15.72
N SER A 330 -7.28 -52.53 -15.53
CA SER A 330 -7.95 -51.36 -16.11
C SER A 330 -7.25 -50.09 -15.63
N MET A 331 -7.17 -49.07 -16.49
CA MET A 331 -6.72 -47.72 -16.10
C MET A 331 -7.52 -47.19 -14.90
N ALA A 332 -8.77 -47.63 -14.73
CA ALA A 332 -9.59 -47.34 -13.56
C ALA A 332 -9.03 -47.94 -12.26
N ASP A 333 -8.45 -49.15 -12.32
CA ASP A 333 -7.82 -49.80 -11.16
C ASP A 333 -6.50 -49.11 -10.78
N LEU A 334 -5.71 -48.68 -11.76
CA LEU A 334 -4.48 -47.91 -11.51
C LEU A 334 -4.78 -46.51 -10.96
N LEU A 335 -5.86 -45.87 -11.43
CA LEU A 335 -6.31 -44.59 -10.88
C LEU A 335 -6.88 -44.75 -9.46
N ALA A 336 -7.59 -45.84 -9.18
CA ALA A 336 -8.13 -46.15 -7.86
C ALA A 336 -7.03 -46.48 -6.84
N SER A 337 -5.99 -47.24 -7.24
CA SER A 337 -4.85 -47.54 -6.37
C SER A 337 -4.03 -46.30 -6.05
N HIS A 338 -3.76 -45.44 -7.05
CA HIS A 338 -3.09 -44.16 -6.82
C HIS A 338 -3.91 -43.19 -5.98
N ALA A 339 -5.24 -43.17 -6.12
CA ALA A 339 -6.12 -42.38 -5.28
C ALA A 339 -6.08 -42.86 -3.81
N LYS A 340 -6.00 -44.17 -3.59
CA LYS A 340 -5.93 -44.78 -2.26
C LYS A 340 -4.56 -44.56 -1.58
N GLU A 341 -3.46 -44.60 -2.34
CA GLU A 341 -2.14 -44.21 -1.83
C GLU A 341 -2.02 -42.72 -1.51
N ARG A 342 -2.66 -41.85 -2.31
CA ARG A 342 -2.72 -40.42 -1.99
C ARG A 342 -3.50 -40.17 -0.71
N SER A 343 -4.66 -40.79 -0.53
CA SER A 343 -5.45 -40.60 0.69
C SER A 343 -4.71 -41.08 1.93
N SER A 344 -4.01 -42.23 1.87
CA SER A 344 -3.27 -42.74 3.02
C SER A 344 -2.09 -41.84 3.41
N LYS A 345 -1.40 -41.27 2.41
CA LYS A 345 -0.29 -40.34 2.63
C LYS A 345 -0.78 -38.99 3.18
N ASP A 346 -1.94 -38.53 2.72
CA ASP A 346 -2.60 -37.33 3.23
C ASP A 346 -3.10 -37.54 4.67
N ASP A 347 -3.61 -38.72 5.01
CA ASP A 347 -4.02 -39.07 6.38
C ASP A 347 -2.83 -39.13 7.35
N VAL A 348 -1.69 -39.68 6.93
CA VAL A 348 -0.47 -39.71 7.75
C VAL A 348 0.06 -38.29 7.96
N ARG A 349 0.03 -37.45 6.93
CA ARG A 349 0.42 -36.04 7.03
C ARG A 349 -0.51 -35.27 7.98
N ARG A 350 -1.82 -35.48 7.87
CA ARG A 350 -2.83 -34.86 8.74
C ARG A 350 -2.61 -35.24 10.21
N ARG A 351 -2.39 -36.52 10.50
CA ARG A 351 -2.08 -37.00 11.86
C ARG A 351 -0.80 -36.39 12.43
N ARG A 352 0.21 -36.17 11.59
CA ARG A 352 1.44 -35.49 11.99
C ARG A 352 1.20 -34.01 12.31
N GLU A 353 0.45 -33.30 11.47
CA GLU A 353 0.08 -31.90 11.69
C GLU A 353 -0.81 -31.73 12.94
N GLU A 354 -1.71 -32.69 13.21
CA GLU A 354 -2.50 -32.77 14.44
C GLU A 354 -1.61 -33.02 15.68
N ALA A 355 -0.63 -33.91 15.60
CA ALA A 355 0.33 -34.14 16.70
C ALA A 355 1.22 -32.92 16.98
N GLU A 356 1.68 -32.23 15.93
CA GLU A 356 2.47 -31.00 16.03
C GLU A 356 1.62 -29.86 16.63
N SER A 357 0.35 -29.71 16.23
CA SER A 357 -0.56 -28.69 16.79
C SER A 357 -0.95 -28.96 18.26
N MET A 358 -1.15 -30.23 18.63
CA MET A 358 -1.37 -30.63 20.03
C MET A 358 -0.15 -30.33 20.90
N THR A 359 1.06 -30.58 20.39
CA THR A 359 2.31 -30.30 21.11
C THR A 359 2.50 -28.79 21.31
N LEU A 360 2.24 -27.98 20.28
CA LEU A 360 2.29 -26.52 20.38
C LEU A 360 1.24 -25.96 21.34
N SER A 361 0.04 -26.55 21.37
CA SER A 361 -1.01 -26.16 22.32
C SER A 361 -0.61 -26.45 23.77
N ARG A 362 0.02 -27.61 24.02
CA ARG A 362 0.58 -27.94 25.35
C ARG A 362 1.69 -26.98 25.76
N MET A 363 2.59 -26.62 24.84
CA MET A 363 3.65 -25.63 25.11
C MET A 363 3.10 -24.25 25.48
N ARG A 364 2.08 -23.77 24.75
CA ARG A 364 1.43 -22.47 25.04
C ARG A 364 0.70 -22.47 26.38
N MET A 365 0.06 -23.59 26.76
CA MET A 365 -0.58 -23.73 28.06
C MET A 365 0.45 -23.68 29.20
N MET A 366 1.58 -24.38 29.06
CA MET A 366 2.67 -24.35 30.04
C MET A 366 3.29 -22.95 30.17
N GLU A 367 3.47 -22.24 29.05
CA GLU A 367 4.01 -20.88 29.05
C GLU A 367 3.04 -19.90 29.71
N ARG A 368 1.74 -20.05 29.46
CA ARG A 368 0.71 -19.27 30.13
C ARG A 368 0.67 -19.54 31.63
N GLU A 369 0.69 -20.80 32.03
CA GLU A 369 0.71 -21.18 33.46
C GLU A 369 1.95 -20.65 34.17
N LYS A 370 3.10 -20.68 33.50
CA LYS A 370 4.34 -20.08 34.02
C LYS A 370 4.22 -18.57 34.20
N LEU A 371 3.64 -17.86 33.24
CA LEU A 371 3.43 -16.41 33.35
C LEU A 371 2.40 -16.07 34.43
N GLU A 372 1.33 -16.84 34.55
CA GLU A 372 0.32 -16.67 35.62
C GLU A 372 0.95 -16.92 37.00
N ALA A 373 1.83 -17.91 37.14
CA ALA A 373 2.57 -18.16 38.38
C ALA A 373 3.57 -17.03 38.70
N GLU A 374 4.24 -16.48 37.69
CA GLU A 374 5.17 -15.35 37.86
C GLU A 374 4.43 -14.08 38.29
N ILE A 375 3.27 -13.78 37.67
CA ILE A 375 2.42 -12.65 38.06
C ILE A 375 1.95 -12.82 39.50
N LYS A 376 1.46 -14.01 39.85
CA LYS A 376 0.99 -14.28 41.21
C LYS A 376 2.10 -14.13 42.26
N ARG A 377 3.33 -14.51 41.93
CA ARG A 377 4.48 -14.31 42.80
C ARG A 377 4.83 -12.83 42.97
N GLN A 378 4.74 -12.04 41.90
CA GLN A 378 4.92 -10.59 41.99
C GLN A 378 3.83 -9.94 42.85
N GLU A 379 2.58 -10.38 42.72
CA GLU A 379 1.46 -9.92 43.57
C GLU A 379 1.58 -10.34 45.05
N GLU A 380 2.35 -11.38 45.37
CA GLU A 380 2.64 -11.78 46.76
C GLU A 380 3.86 -11.03 47.35
N GLU A 381 4.73 -10.48 46.50
CA GLU A 381 5.92 -9.71 46.89
C GLU A 381 5.64 -8.19 47.02
N ASP A 382 4.60 -7.67 46.36
CA ASP A 382 4.04 -6.31 46.47
C ASP A 382 2.99 -6.18 47.60
#